data_AF-X1BSI7-F1
#
_entry.id   AF-X1BSI7-F1
#
_cell.length_a   1.000
_cell.length_b   1.000
_cell.length_c   1.000
_cell.angle_alpha   90.00
_cell.angle_beta   90.00
_cell.angle_gamma   90.00
#
_symmetry.space_group_name_H-M   'P 1'
#
loop_
_entity.id
_entity.type
_entity.pdbx_description
1 polymer ?
#
loop_
_entity_poly.entity_id
_entity_poly.type
_entity_poly.pdbx_seq_one_letter_code
_entity_poly.pdbx_strand_id
1 'polypeptide(L)'
;WGGDFVQYYQKDWSEALVKETINRHKDGYIITLMWHNVRPQDDPSSGWKESHQGEMTDAEWTKLITPGIDLNKKWETRVDTIAMYLKKFRDANIPVLWRPYHEMNGGWFWWGDKKGEDGFVKLWKMMYDRFVNHHKLNNLIWVWNANAPRDRENDEAYDYDLYFPGLEYVDVLAADVYHADYKQSHHDDLLKLGKGKVIALGEIGEVPSSEILANQPMWAWFMIWYKFVDKANTPEQIKDLYSYPKTLSHSKIEIK
;
A
#
# COMPACT_ATOMS: atom_id res chain seq x y z
N TRP A 1 -10.40 -8.00 0.81
CA TRP A 1 -9.74 -8.53 2.02
C TRP A 1 -8.29 -8.08 1.98
N GLY A 2 -7.78 -7.53 3.08
CA GLY A 2 -6.44 -6.96 3.18
C GLY A 2 -5.52 -7.79 4.08
N GLY A 3 -4.25 -7.90 3.72
CA GLY A 3 -3.21 -8.55 4.52
C GLY A 3 -1.86 -7.85 4.39
N ASP A 4 -0.93 -8.17 5.29
CA ASP A 4 0.37 -7.51 5.39
C ASP A 4 1.49 -8.52 5.61
N PHE A 5 2.57 -8.36 4.84
CA PHE A 5 3.80 -9.12 4.96
C PHE A 5 4.75 -8.65 6.07
N VAL A 6 4.33 -7.77 6.98
CA VAL A 6 5.16 -7.25 8.09
C VAL A 6 5.94 -8.31 8.87
N GLN A 7 5.39 -9.51 9.02
CA GLN A 7 6.06 -10.64 9.70
C GLN A 7 6.52 -11.75 8.73
N TYR A 8 6.88 -11.41 7.48
CA TYR A 8 7.29 -12.36 6.43
C TYR A 8 8.46 -13.28 6.83
N TYR A 9 9.29 -12.86 7.77
CA TYR A 9 10.45 -13.60 8.29
C TYR A 9 10.05 -14.71 9.26
N GLN A 10 8.84 -14.66 9.81
CA GLN A 10 8.29 -15.73 10.64
C GLN A 10 7.61 -16.75 9.72
N LYS A 11 8.20 -17.95 9.64
CA LYS A 11 7.72 -18.99 8.73
C LYS A 11 6.23 -19.29 8.92
N ASP A 12 5.80 -19.52 10.16
CA ASP A 12 4.41 -19.86 10.45
C ASP A 12 3.43 -18.74 10.09
N TRP A 13 3.84 -17.47 10.27
CA TRP A 13 3.04 -16.31 9.90
C TRP A 13 2.86 -16.19 8.40
N SER A 14 3.97 -16.24 7.65
CA SER A 14 3.93 -16.10 6.19
C SER A 14 3.18 -17.24 5.51
N GLU A 15 3.28 -18.47 6.01
CA GLU A 15 2.49 -19.60 5.54
C GLU A 15 1.00 -19.44 5.87
N ALA A 16 0.66 -18.94 7.07
CA ALA A 16 -0.72 -18.64 7.44
C ALA A 16 -1.32 -17.53 6.56
N LEU A 17 -0.57 -16.47 6.28
CA LEU A 17 -1.01 -15.38 5.40
C LEU A 17 -1.27 -15.89 3.98
N VAL A 18 -0.38 -16.73 3.43
CA VAL A 18 -0.57 -17.33 2.10
C VAL A 18 -1.81 -18.21 2.07
N LYS A 19 -1.97 -19.08 3.06
CA LYS A 19 -3.13 -19.97 3.17
C LYS A 19 -4.44 -19.18 3.25
N GLU A 20 -4.47 -18.16 4.11
CA GLU A 20 -5.66 -17.33 4.30
C GLU A 20 -5.98 -16.52 3.04
N THR A 21 -4.97 -15.96 2.38
CA THR A 21 -5.15 -15.24 1.10
C THR A 21 -5.81 -16.13 0.04
N ILE A 22 -5.34 -17.38 -0.09
CA ILE A 22 -5.92 -18.37 -1.02
C ILE A 22 -7.36 -18.69 -0.64
N ASN A 23 -7.65 -18.89 0.64
CA ASN A 23 -9.01 -19.16 1.11
C ASN A 23 -9.95 -17.99 0.82
N ARG A 24 -9.54 -16.76 1.13
CA ARG A 24 -10.34 -15.55 0.88
C ARG A 24 -10.59 -15.34 -0.60
N HIS A 25 -9.60 -15.60 -1.46
CA HIS A 25 -9.82 -15.53 -2.89
C HIS A 25 -10.82 -16.60 -3.36
N LYS A 26 -10.72 -17.85 -2.87
CA LYS A 26 -11.69 -18.92 -3.17
C LYS A 26 -13.10 -18.56 -2.71
N ASP A 27 -13.22 -17.86 -1.59
CA ASP A 27 -14.50 -17.36 -1.09
C ASP A 27 -15.03 -16.20 -1.95
N GLY A 28 -14.27 -15.66 -2.90
CA GLY A 28 -14.69 -14.58 -3.81
C GLY A 28 -14.32 -13.17 -3.34
N TYR A 29 -13.38 -13.03 -2.40
CA TYR A 29 -12.86 -11.72 -2.02
C TYR A 29 -11.79 -11.24 -3.00
N ILE A 30 -11.85 -9.96 -3.35
CA ILE A 30 -10.72 -9.25 -3.95
C ILE A 30 -9.59 -9.14 -2.92
N ILE A 31 -8.36 -9.45 -3.33
CA ILE A 31 -7.19 -9.50 -2.47
C ILE A 31 -6.36 -8.22 -2.64
N THR A 32 -6.03 -7.59 -1.51
CA THR A 32 -5.00 -6.55 -1.45
C THR A 32 -3.95 -6.90 -0.40
N LEU A 33 -2.69 -6.70 -0.73
CA LEU A 33 -1.57 -6.98 0.16
C LEU A 33 -0.61 -5.79 0.18
N MET A 34 -0.12 -5.49 1.37
CA MET A 34 0.90 -4.47 1.62
C MET A 34 2.12 -5.09 2.30
N TRP A 35 3.11 -4.25 2.58
CA TRP A 35 4.30 -4.67 3.28
C TRP A 35 4.94 -3.54 4.08
N HIS A 36 4.66 -3.52 5.39
CA HIS A 36 5.50 -2.78 6.31
C HIS A 36 6.83 -3.52 6.46
N ASN A 37 7.94 -2.89 6.11
CA ASN A 37 9.24 -3.53 6.21
C ASN A 37 10.23 -2.72 7.04
N VAL A 38 11.11 -3.44 7.72
CA VAL A 38 12.27 -2.87 8.40
C VAL A 38 13.31 -2.37 7.38
N ARG A 39 14.21 -1.47 7.79
CA ARG A 39 15.31 -1.00 6.93
C ARG A 39 16.18 -2.17 6.45
N PRO A 40 16.65 -2.20 5.19
CA PRO A 40 17.42 -3.32 4.62
C PRO A 40 18.66 -3.79 5.42
N GLN A 41 19.28 -2.90 6.19
CA GLN A 41 20.46 -3.18 7.01
C GLN A 41 20.14 -3.87 8.34
N ASP A 42 18.91 -3.78 8.83
CA ASP A 42 18.51 -4.24 10.16
C ASP A 42 18.14 -5.74 10.20
N ASP A 43 17.78 -6.26 11.36
CA ASP A 43 17.23 -7.60 11.47
C ASP A 43 15.74 -7.58 11.06
N PRO A 44 15.21 -8.57 10.32
CA PRO A 44 13.78 -8.68 10.04
C PRO A 44 12.87 -8.58 11.27
N SER A 45 13.34 -9.00 12.46
CA SER A 45 12.60 -8.89 13.72
C SER A 45 12.79 -7.57 14.46
N SER A 46 13.48 -6.58 13.87
CA SER A 46 13.65 -5.27 14.49
C SER A 46 12.32 -4.57 14.74
N GLY A 47 12.27 -3.79 15.82
CA GLY A 47 11.06 -3.14 16.28
C GLY A 47 10.55 -2.04 15.35
N TRP A 48 9.33 -1.57 15.65
CA TRP A 48 8.63 -0.58 14.83
C TRP A 48 9.35 0.76 14.80
N LYS A 49 9.68 1.30 15.98
CA LYS A 49 10.32 2.63 16.09
C LYS A 49 11.77 2.60 15.65
N GLU A 50 12.44 1.48 15.87
CA GLU A 50 13.87 1.30 15.63
C GLU A 50 14.18 1.12 14.15
N SER A 51 13.24 0.56 13.37
CA SER A 51 13.51 0.22 11.98
C SER A 51 12.41 0.59 10.99
N HIS A 52 11.14 0.22 11.23
CA HIS A 52 10.07 0.60 10.30
C HIS A 52 9.97 2.12 10.15
N GLN A 53 10.05 2.82 11.29
CA GLN A 53 10.11 4.27 11.41
C GLN A 53 11.54 4.79 11.68
N GLY A 54 12.54 3.95 11.45
CA GLY A 54 13.94 4.35 11.61
C GLY A 54 14.37 5.23 10.44
N GLU A 55 15.27 6.17 10.70
CA GLU A 55 15.81 7.03 9.64
C GLU A 55 16.76 6.27 8.70
N MET A 56 16.83 6.71 7.45
CA MET A 56 17.86 6.35 6.48
C MET A 56 18.67 7.60 6.18
N THR A 57 19.97 7.57 6.48
CA THR A 57 20.87 8.65 6.08
C THR A 57 21.01 8.71 4.56
N ASP A 58 21.37 9.86 4.00
CA ASP A 58 21.61 10.00 2.55
C ASP A 58 22.68 9.02 2.03
N ALA A 59 23.69 8.72 2.84
CA ALA A 59 24.73 7.75 2.50
C ALA A 59 24.19 6.31 2.46
N GLU A 60 23.33 5.92 3.39
CA GLU A 60 22.64 4.62 3.36
C GLU A 60 21.64 4.55 2.22
N TRP A 61 20.91 5.63 1.94
CA TRP A 61 19.98 5.70 0.82
C TRP A 61 20.71 5.52 -0.52
N THR A 62 21.79 6.28 -0.72
CA THR A 62 22.66 6.14 -1.90
C THR A 62 23.16 4.70 -2.06
N LYS A 63 23.53 4.06 -0.94
CA LYS A 63 23.95 2.67 -0.93
C LYS A 63 22.83 1.70 -1.30
N LEU A 64 21.63 1.92 -0.78
CA LEU A 64 20.44 1.11 -1.08
C LEU A 64 20.12 1.13 -2.58
N ILE A 65 20.13 2.31 -3.20
CA ILE A 65 19.74 2.51 -4.61
C ILE A 65 20.86 2.22 -5.62
N THR A 66 22.05 1.81 -5.16
CA THR A 66 23.18 1.48 -6.04
C THR A 66 23.26 -0.03 -6.25
N PRO A 67 23.02 -0.54 -7.47
CA PRO A 67 23.03 -1.98 -7.73
C PRO A 67 24.35 -2.67 -7.35
N GLY A 68 24.24 -3.86 -6.76
CA GLY A 68 25.38 -4.77 -6.56
C GLY A 68 26.25 -4.51 -5.34
N ILE A 69 26.00 -3.44 -4.58
CA ILE A 69 26.69 -3.22 -3.30
C ILE A 69 25.94 -3.90 -2.14
N ASP A 70 26.59 -4.04 -0.99
CA ASP A 70 26.08 -4.86 0.12
C ASP A 70 24.68 -4.48 0.60
N LEU A 71 24.38 -3.20 0.79
CA LEU A 71 23.07 -2.77 1.26
C LEU A 71 21.97 -3.04 0.22
N ASN A 72 22.27 -2.80 -1.06
CA ASN A 72 21.38 -3.12 -2.16
C ASN A 72 21.11 -4.65 -2.24
N LYS A 73 22.14 -5.49 -2.11
CA LYS A 73 21.98 -6.96 -2.08
C LYS A 73 21.14 -7.46 -0.89
N LYS A 74 21.27 -6.81 0.28
CA LYS A 74 20.40 -7.08 1.43
C LYS A 74 18.95 -6.74 1.12
N TRP A 75 18.71 -5.58 0.48
CA TRP A 75 17.39 -5.21 0.00
C TRP A 75 16.84 -6.23 -1.01
N GLU A 76 17.62 -6.61 -2.02
CA GLU A 76 17.22 -7.61 -3.03
C GLU A 76 16.82 -8.92 -2.36
N THR A 77 17.60 -9.41 -1.39
CA THR A 77 17.30 -10.66 -0.68
C THR A 77 15.92 -10.63 0.01
N ARG A 78 15.54 -9.47 0.58
CA ARG A 78 14.24 -9.31 1.23
C ARG A 78 13.10 -9.21 0.24
N VAL A 79 13.30 -8.42 -0.81
CA VAL A 79 12.37 -8.29 -1.93
C VAL A 79 12.14 -9.66 -2.59
N ASP A 80 13.19 -10.43 -2.82
CA ASP A 80 13.12 -11.78 -3.38
C ASP A 80 12.33 -12.74 -2.47
N THR A 81 12.47 -12.61 -1.14
CA THR A 81 11.68 -13.39 -0.19
C THR A 81 10.18 -13.12 -0.35
N ILE A 82 9.78 -11.85 -0.43
CA ILE A 82 8.38 -11.47 -0.69
C ILE A 82 7.91 -11.97 -2.06
N ALA A 83 8.76 -11.84 -3.08
CA ALA A 83 8.44 -12.33 -4.42
C ALA A 83 8.14 -13.83 -4.43
N MET A 84 8.82 -14.63 -3.61
CA MET A 84 8.53 -16.07 -3.50
C MET A 84 7.12 -16.35 -2.95
N TYR A 85 6.60 -15.53 -2.02
CA TYR A 85 5.21 -15.65 -1.59
C TYR A 85 4.24 -15.18 -2.66
N LEU A 86 4.52 -14.05 -3.31
CA LEU A 86 3.70 -13.52 -4.41
C LEU A 86 3.62 -14.48 -5.62
N LYS A 87 4.70 -15.25 -5.89
CA LYS A 87 4.71 -16.31 -6.90
C LYS A 87 3.70 -17.41 -6.58
N LYS A 88 3.49 -17.77 -5.31
CA LYS A 88 2.47 -18.77 -4.93
C LYS A 88 1.07 -18.30 -5.33
N PHE A 89 0.79 -17.00 -5.21
CA PHE A 89 -0.49 -16.43 -5.66
C PHE A 89 -0.59 -16.40 -7.18
N ARG A 90 0.50 -16.06 -7.89
CA ARG A 90 0.56 -16.14 -9.35
C ARG A 90 0.24 -17.55 -9.85
N ASP A 91 0.91 -18.56 -9.29
CA ASP A 91 0.77 -19.95 -9.69
C ASP A 91 -0.63 -20.50 -9.35
N ALA A 92 -1.33 -19.88 -8.40
CA ALA A 92 -2.73 -20.13 -8.07
C ALA A 92 -3.73 -19.26 -8.85
N ASN A 93 -3.28 -18.46 -9.82
CA ASN A 93 -4.09 -17.50 -10.60
C ASN A 93 -4.84 -16.47 -9.74
N ILE A 94 -4.21 -16.00 -8.66
CA ILE A 94 -4.78 -14.99 -7.77
C ILE A 94 -4.21 -13.62 -8.12
N PRO A 95 -5.02 -12.68 -8.64
CA PRO A 95 -4.62 -11.29 -8.79
C PRO A 95 -4.50 -10.61 -7.43
N VAL A 96 -3.49 -9.76 -7.26
CA VAL A 96 -3.22 -9.05 -6.00
C VAL A 96 -3.12 -7.55 -6.26
N LEU A 97 -3.95 -6.77 -5.57
CA LEU A 97 -3.75 -5.32 -5.41
C LEU A 97 -2.54 -5.11 -4.50
N TRP A 98 -1.36 -4.97 -5.10
CA TRP A 98 -0.07 -4.90 -4.42
C TRP A 98 0.29 -3.46 -4.09
N ARG A 99 0.45 -3.15 -2.80
CA ARG A 99 0.65 -1.78 -2.29
C ARG A 99 1.95 -1.68 -1.49
N PRO A 100 3.13 -1.75 -2.13
CA PRO A 100 4.41 -1.67 -1.44
C PRO A 100 4.72 -0.22 -1.05
N TYR A 101 5.51 -0.05 0.01
CA TYR A 101 6.05 1.26 0.41
C TYR A 101 4.98 2.36 0.46
N HIS A 102 3.84 2.03 1.06
CA HIS A 102 2.71 2.94 1.20
C HIS A 102 3.06 4.14 2.10
N GLU A 103 2.27 5.21 2.00
CA GLU A 103 2.47 6.47 2.72
C GLU A 103 3.85 7.11 2.50
N MET A 104 4.45 6.91 1.33
CA MET A 104 5.80 7.40 1.00
C MET A 104 5.98 8.91 1.04
N ASN A 105 4.88 9.66 0.93
CA ASN A 105 4.89 11.11 1.01
C ASN A 105 4.89 11.63 2.46
N GLY A 106 4.75 10.75 3.45
CA GLY A 106 4.96 11.04 4.86
C GLY A 106 6.41 10.79 5.31
N GLY A 107 6.84 11.47 6.38
CA GLY A 107 8.21 11.35 6.92
C GLY A 107 8.43 10.23 7.94
N TRP A 108 7.41 9.43 8.25
CA TRP A 108 7.44 8.48 9.38
C TRP A 108 7.93 7.08 9.06
N PHE A 109 8.08 6.72 7.78
CA PHE A 109 8.69 5.45 7.38
C PHE A 109 10.08 5.69 6.82
N TRP A 110 10.95 4.67 6.90
CA TRP A 110 12.32 4.81 6.41
C TRP A 110 12.41 5.10 4.90
N TRP A 111 11.40 4.68 4.13
CA TRP A 111 11.25 4.97 2.70
C TRP A 111 10.55 6.30 2.40
N GLY A 112 10.03 6.96 3.44
CA GLY A 112 9.22 8.16 3.37
C GLY A 112 10.06 9.43 3.16
N ASP A 113 9.42 10.45 2.59
CA ASP A 113 9.98 11.77 2.30
C ASP A 113 11.35 11.71 1.58
N LYS A 114 11.41 10.93 0.49
CA LYS A 114 12.57 10.85 -0.41
C LYS A 114 12.20 11.43 -1.77
N LYS A 115 12.37 12.74 -1.93
CA LYS A 115 12.03 13.47 -3.15
C LYS A 115 13.07 13.28 -4.25
N GLY A 116 12.68 13.56 -5.51
CA GLY A 116 13.57 13.55 -6.67
C GLY A 116 13.77 12.17 -7.32
N GLU A 117 14.43 12.15 -8.47
CA GLU A 117 14.59 10.94 -9.29
C GLU A 117 15.36 9.82 -8.59
N ASP A 118 16.37 10.17 -7.78
CA ASP A 118 17.12 9.23 -6.94
C ASP A 118 16.45 8.94 -5.59
N GLY A 119 15.29 9.56 -5.31
CA GLY A 119 14.49 9.32 -4.11
C GLY A 119 13.58 8.10 -4.24
N PHE A 120 12.39 8.20 -3.65
CA PHE A 120 11.38 7.14 -3.61
C PHE A 120 11.08 6.54 -4.98
N VAL A 121 11.03 7.38 -6.02
CA VAL A 121 10.76 6.97 -7.41
C VAL A 121 11.74 5.88 -7.87
N LYS A 122 13.02 5.99 -7.51
CA LYS A 122 14.02 4.97 -7.82
C LYS A 122 13.77 3.66 -7.08
N LEU A 123 13.47 3.72 -5.79
CA LEU A 123 13.15 2.54 -4.98
C LEU A 123 11.92 1.79 -5.54
N TRP A 124 10.88 2.53 -5.91
CA TRP A 124 9.68 1.97 -6.56
C TRP A 124 10.04 1.24 -7.86
N LYS A 125 10.77 1.91 -8.76
CA LYS A 125 11.16 1.34 -10.07
C LYS A 125 12.09 0.13 -9.91
N MET A 126 12.97 0.12 -8.91
CA MET A 126 13.81 -1.04 -8.58
C MET A 126 12.96 -2.25 -8.18
N MET A 127 11.96 -2.09 -7.30
CA MET A 127 11.07 -3.18 -6.93
C MET A 127 10.23 -3.63 -8.13
N TYR A 128 9.71 -2.68 -8.92
CA TYR A 128 8.94 -2.98 -10.13
C TYR A 128 9.74 -3.86 -11.09
N ASP A 129 10.98 -3.48 -11.42
CA ASP A 129 11.84 -4.27 -12.28
C ASP A 129 12.14 -5.66 -11.68
N ARG A 130 12.47 -5.73 -10.39
CA ARG A 130 12.75 -7.00 -9.70
C ARG A 130 11.54 -7.94 -9.72
N PHE A 131 10.34 -7.42 -9.48
CA PHE A 131 9.11 -8.23 -9.44
C PHE A 131 8.61 -8.61 -10.82
N VAL A 132 8.47 -7.63 -11.72
CA VAL A 132 7.90 -7.83 -13.05
C VAL A 132 8.90 -8.49 -13.99
N ASN A 133 10.12 -7.95 -14.10
CA ASN A 133 11.09 -8.40 -15.09
C ASN A 133 11.94 -9.57 -14.60
N HIS A 134 12.44 -9.54 -13.36
CA HIS A 134 13.27 -10.62 -12.83
C HIS A 134 12.43 -11.82 -12.34
N HIS A 135 11.42 -11.60 -11.50
CA HIS A 135 10.61 -12.69 -10.93
C HIS A 135 9.41 -13.12 -11.77
N LYS A 136 9.06 -12.36 -12.83
CA LYS A 136 7.91 -12.64 -13.70
C LYS A 136 6.59 -12.72 -12.94
N LEU A 137 6.39 -11.78 -12.02
CA LEU A 137 5.13 -11.60 -11.30
C LEU A 137 4.15 -10.80 -12.16
N ASN A 138 3.32 -11.51 -12.91
CA ASN A 138 2.31 -10.95 -13.82
C ASN A 138 0.88 -10.99 -13.24
N ASN A 139 0.75 -11.25 -11.93
CA ASN A 139 -0.51 -11.26 -11.18
C ASN A 139 -0.67 -10.05 -10.25
N LEU A 140 0.26 -9.09 -10.29
CA LEU A 140 0.24 -7.91 -9.43
C LEU A 140 -0.39 -6.74 -10.18
N ILE A 141 -1.36 -6.09 -9.54
CA ILE A 141 -1.86 -4.76 -9.89
C ILE A 141 -1.13 -3.78 -8.98
N TRP A 142 -0.33 -2.90 -9.56
CA TRP A 142 0.54 -1.97 -8.84
C TRP A 142 -0.26 -0.79 -8.31
N VAL A 143 -0.51 -0.78 -7.01
CA VAL A 143 -1.21 0.30 -6.31
C VAL A 143 -0.18 1.23 -5.67
N TRP A 144 0.00 2.41 -6.25
CA TRP A 144 0.79 3.47 -5.63
C TRP A 144 -0.07 4.14 -4.56
N ASN A 145 0.26 3.90 -3.30
CA ASN A 145 -0.59 4.23 -2.15
C ASN A 145 0.08 5.29 -1.28
N ALA A 146 -0.29 6.56 -1.45
CA ALA A 146 0.21 7.66 -0.61
C ALA A 146 -0.64 7.82 0.67
N ASN A 147 -0.22 8.70 1.57
CA ASN A 147 -1.07 9.29 2.59
C ASN A 147 -1.71 10.56 2.03
N ALA A 148 -2.91 10.93 2.47
CA ALA A 148 -3.50 12.21 2.10
C ALA A 148 -2.61 13.39 2.58
N PRO A 149 -2.31 14.40 1.74
CA PRO A 149 -1.46 15.52 2.11
C PRO A 149 -1.99 16.24 3.35
N ARG A 150 -1.10 16.46 4.31
CA ARG A 150 -1.42 17.17 5.54
C ARG A 150 -0.20 17.91 6.06
N ASP A 151 -0.43 19.13 6.54
CA ASP A 151 0.55 19.96 7.20
C ASP A 151 0.25 19.95 8.71
N ARG A 152 0.75 18.92 9.38
CA ARG A 152 0.59 18.72 10.81
C ARG A 152 1.96 18.42 11.40
N GLU A 153 2.35 19.21 12.39
CA GLU A 153 3.66 19.10 13.02
C GLU A 153 3.95 17.66 13.49
N ASN A 154 5.06 17.08 13.02
CA ASN A 154 5.51 15.70 13.27
C ASN A 154 4.61 14.60 12.67
N ASP A 155 3.77 14.95 11.71
CA ASP A 155 2.83 14.06 11.05
C ASP A 155 2.56 14.53 9.60
N GLU A 156 3.55 15.20 8.99
CA GLU A 156 3.45 15.82 7.68
C GLU A 156 3.41 14.77 6.56
N ALA A 157 2.51 14.98 5.61
CA ALA A 157 2.48 14.27 4.33
C ALA A 157 2.45 15.29 3.20
N TYR A 158 3.43 15.22 2.31
CA TYR A 158 3.61 16.19 1.23
C TYR A 158 2.77 15.85 -0.02
N ASP A 159 2.78 16.75 -0.99
CA ASP A 159 2.03 16.59 -2.25
C ASP A 159 2.36 15.28 -2.98
N TYR A 160 1.33 14.71 -3.61
CA TYR A 160 1.39 13.38 -4.24
C TYR A 160 2.40 13.30 -5.39
N ASP A 161 2.48 14.34 -6.22
CA ASP A 161 3.26 14.34 -7.45
C ASP A 161 4.78 14.27 -7.20
N LEU A 162 5.25 14.72 -6.04
CA LEU A 162 6.66 14.68 -5.63
C LEU A 162 7.24 13.27 -5.52
N TYR A 163 6.39 12.24 -5.40
CA TYR A 163 6.79 10.84 -5.23
C TYR A 163 6.20 9.91 -6.30
N PHE A 164 5.54 10.47 -7.32
CA PHE A 164 4.86 9.68 -8.34
C PHE A 164 5.86 9.11 -9.36
N PRO A 165 5.97 7.78 -9.51
CA PRO A 165 7.02 7.17 -10.33
C PRO A 165 6.77 7.22 -11.84
N GLY A 166 5.58 7.67 -12.25
CA GLY A 166 5.14 7.69 -13.65
C GLY A 166 4.01 6.69 -13.91
N LEU A 167 3.17 7.00 -14.91
CA LEU A 167 1.98 6.22 -15.25
C LEU A 167 2.29 4.80 -15.76
N GLU A 168 3.52 4.56 -16.23
CA GLU A 168 3.97 3.24 -16.71
C GLU A 168 4.25 2.24 -15.58
N TYR A 169 4.44 2.71 -14.34
CA TYR A 169 4.80 1.89 -13.18
C TYR A 169 3.65 1.76 -12.16
N VAL A 170 2.46 2.24 -12.49
CA VAL A 170 1.31 2.34 -11.59
C VAL A 170 0.04 1.94 -12.33
N ASP A 171 -0.74 1.03 -11.77
CA ASP A 171 -2.06 0.64 -12.28
C ASP A 171 -3.18 1.43 -11.59
N VAL A 172 -3.04 1.62 -10.27
CA VAL A 172 -4.03 2.29 -9.41
C VAL A 172 -3.32 3.28 -8.49
N LEU A 173 -3.93 4.43 -8.25
CA LEU A 173 -3.47 5.37 -7.23
C LEU A 173 -4.36 5.23 -5.99
N ALA A 174 -3.79 5.30 -4.81
CA ALA A 174 -4.56 5.25 -3.57
C ALA A 174 -4.05 6.30 -2.58
N ALA A 175 -4.95 6.74 -1.70
CA ALA A 175 -4.63 7.61 -0.59
C ALA A 175 -5.14 7.01 0.72
N ASP A 176 -4.33 7.09 1.76
CA ASP A 176 -4.71 6.77 3.12
C ASP A 176 -5.29 8.02 3.78
N VAL A 177 -6.52 7.92 4.27
CA VAL A 177 -7.27 9.04 4.85
C VAL A 177 -7.66 8.71 6.29
N TYR A 178 -6.95 9.34 7.21
CA TYR A 178 -7.19 9.23 8.65
C TYR A 178 -7.79 10.53 9.21
N HIS A 179 -8.37 10.46 10.41
CA HIS A 179 -8.97 11.59 11.13
C HIS A 179 -10.18 12.21 10.43
N ALA A 180 -10.90 11.40 9.64
CA ALA A 180 -12.00 11.84 8.79
C ALA A 180 -11.66 13.04 7.86
N ASP A 181 -10.38 13.24 7.49
CA ASP A 181 -9.93 14.38 6.67
C ASP A 181 -10.22 14.17 5.17
N TYR A 182 -11.46 13.89 4.80
CA TYR A 182 -11.89 13.64 3.42
C TYR A 182 -12.03 14.94 2.61
N LYS A 183 -10.95 15.71 2.46
CA LYS A 183 -10.96 16.93 1.62
C LYS A 183 -11.17 16.58 0.15
N GLN A 184 -11.93 17.43 -0.55
CA GLN A 184 -12.17 17.27 -1.99
C GLN A 184 -10.85 17.27 -2.80
N SER A 185 -9.85 18.06 -2.38
CA SER A 185 -8.53 18.10 -3.02
C SER A 185 -7.85 16.73 -3.03
N HIS A 186 -7.96 15.94 -1.95
CA HIS A 186 -7.34 14.61 -1.88
C HIS A 186 -7.84 13.69 -2.99
N HIS A 187 -9.12 13.79 -3.32
CA HIS A 187 -9.75 13.04 -4.42
C HIS A 187 -9.37 13.62 -5.80
N ASP A 188 -9.51 14.93 -5.97
CA ASP A 188 -9.34 15.58 -7.28
C ASP A 188 -7.87 15.58 -7.75
N ASP A 189 -6.92 15.74 -6.81
CA ASP A 189 -5.49 15.70 -7.12
C ASP A 189 -5.04 14.29 -7.53
N LEU A 190 -5.55 13.23 -6.89
CA LEU A 190 -5.31 11.85 -7.33
C LEU A 190 -5.87 11.59 -8.73
N LEU A 191 -7.09 12.05 -9.02
CA LEU A 191 -7.69 11.90 -10.36
C LEU A 191 -6.84 12.60 -11.43
N LYS A 192 -6.41 13.84 -11.14
CA LYS A 192 -5.57 14.63 -12.03
C LYS A 192 -4.23 13.95 -12.28
N LEU A 193 -3.58 13.45 -11.23
CA LEU A 193 -2.30 12.75 -11.31
C LEU A 193 -2.43 11.42 -12.08
N GLY A 194 -3.49 10.66 -11.83
CA GLY A 194 -3.73 9.35 -12.42
C GLY A 194 -4.14 9.36 -13.89
N LYS A 195 -4.53 10.52 -14.44
CA LYS A 195 -4.91 10.70 -15.86
C LYS A 195 -5.84 9.61 -16.40
N GLY A 196 -6.88 9.30 -15.63
CA GLY A 196 -7.90 8.29 -15.98
C GLY A 196 -7.65 6.88 -15.42
N LYS A 197 -6.55 6.66 -14.70
CA LYS A 197 -6.38 5.46 -13.86
C LYS A 197 -7.36 5.47 -12.69
N VAL A 198 -7.60 4.27 -12.15
CA VAL A 198 -8.44 4.08 -10.96
C VAL A 198 -7.82 4.77 -9.76
N ILE A 199 -8.66 5.31 -8.89
CA ILE A 199 -8.26 5.83 -7.58
C ILE A 199 -8.98 5.09 -6.44
N ALA A 200 -8.35 4.98 -5.27
CA ALA A 200 -8.94 4.28 -4.12
C ALA A 200 -8.56 4.89 -2.77
N LEU A 201 -9.35 4.58 -1.75
CA LEU A 201 -8.99 4.81 -0.35
C LEU A 201 -8.20 3.59 0.15
N GLY A 202 -6.88 3.71 0.20
CA GLY A 202 -5.95 2.62 0.50
C GLY A 202 -6.15 2.08 1.91
N GLU A 203 -6.27 3.00 2.86
CA GLU A 203 -6.56 2.81 4.27
C GLU A 203 -7.46 3.94 4.77
N ILE A 204 -8.39 3.62 5.65
CA ILE A 204 -9.20 4.62 6.36
C ILE A 204 -9.34 4.24 7.84
N GLY A 205 -9.41 5.26 8.69
CA GLY A 205 -9.84 5.11 10.08
C GLY A 205 -11.34 5.27 10.21
N GLU A 206 -11.77 6.51 10.31
CA GLU A 206 -13.17 6.93 10.34
C GLU A 206 -13.80 6.76 8.96
N VAL A 207 -14.97 6.16 8.87
CA VAL A 207 -15.64 5.90 7.58
C VAL A 207 -16.18 7.17 6.95
N PRO A 208 -16.14 7.30 5.61
CA PRO A 208 -16.74 8.45 4.94
C PRO A 208 -18.27 8.38 5.06
N SER A 209 -18.90 9.55 5.23
CA SER A 209 -20.35 9.66 5.16
C SER A 209 -20.84 9.42 3.72
N SER A 210 -22.13 9.15 3.56
CA SER A 210 -22.76 9.05 2.23
C SER A 210 -22.65 10.34 1.42
N GLU A 211 -22.60 11.50 2.09
CA GLU A 211 -22.37 12.80 1.46
C GLU A 211 -20.95 12.93 0.91
N ILE A 212 -19.93 12.51 1.68
CA ILE A 212 -18.54 12.45 1.21
C ILE A 212 -18.44 11.55 -0.03
N LEU A 213 -19.01 10.36 0.02
CA LEU A 213 -19.01 9.42 -1.12
C LEU A 213 -19.80 9.96 -2.33
N ALA A 214 -20.84 10.76 -2.12
CA ALA A 214 -21.57 11.41 -3.20
C ALA A 214 -20.74 12.50 -3.89
N ASN A 215 -19.96 13.26 -3.12
CA ASN A 215 -19.08 14.32 -3.63
C ASN A 215 -17.74 13.80 -4.19
N GLN A 216 -17.33 12.60 -3.79
CA GLN A 216 -16.09 11.93 -4.22
C GLN A 216 -16.40 10.56 -4.86
N PRO A 217 -17.12 10.53 -5.99
CA PRO A 217 -17.72 9.30 -6.51
C PRO A 217 -16.71 8.34 -7.17
N MET A 218 -15.43 8.74 -7.34
CA MET A 218 -14.45 7.96 -8.10
C MET A 218 -13.60 7.02 -7.24
N TRP A 219 -13.79 7.00 -5.92
CA TRP A 219 -13.15 6.00 -5.06
C TRP A 219 -13.67 4.59 -5.38
N ALA A 220 -12.79 3.74 -5.91
CA ALA A 220 -13.16 2.39 -6.33
C ALA A 220 -13.32 1.40 -5.16
N TRP A 221 -12.55 1.59 -4.09
CA TRP A 221 -12.69 0.85 -2.84
C TRP A 221 -12.24 1.69 -1.66
N PHE A 222 -12.54 1.18 -0.46
CA PHE A 222 -11.97 1.63 0.80
C PHE A 222 -11.52 0.41 1.62
N MET A 223 -10.57 0.60 2.54
CA MET A 223 -10.14 -0.45 3.46
C MET A 223 -9.99 0.11 4.88
N ILE A 224 -10.87 -0.29 5.79
CA ILE A 224 -10.79 0.14 7.19
C ILE A 224 -9.59 -0.54 7.87
N TRP A 225 -8.74 0.24 8.53
CA TRP A 225 -7.52 -0.27 9.16
C TRP A 225 -7.84 -1.11 10.41
N TYR A 226 -7.72 -2.43 10.30
CA TYR A 226 -7.81 -3.40 11.42
C TYR A 226 -8.91 -3.08 12.44
N LYS A 227 -8.54 -2.59 13.64
CA LYS A 227 -9.42 -2.27 14.77
C LYS A 227 -10.10 -0.90 14.67
N PHE A 228 -9.91 -0.16 13.58
CA PHE A 228 -10.64 1.10 13.40
C PHE A 228 -12.10 0.87 13.03
N VAL A 229 -12.46 -0.35 12.59
CA VAL A 229 -13.86 -0.75 12.42
C VAL A 229 -14.69 -0.56 13.70
N ASP A 230 -14.11 -0.82 14.87
CA ASP A 230 -14.76 -0.73 16.18
C ASP A 230 -14.23 0.39 17.08
N LYS A 231 -12.98 0.84 16.88
CA LYS A 231 -12.39 1.91 17.70
C LYS A 231 -12.62 3.33 17.18
N ALA A 232 -12.75 3.50 15.86
CA ALA A 232 -12.88 4.81 15.22
C ALA A 232 -14.31 5.07 14.72
N ASN A 233 -15.18 4.06 14.76
CA ASN A 233 -16.52 4.12 14.18
C ASN A 233 -17.55 3.49 15.10
N THR A 234 -18.76 4.06 15.13
CA THR A 234 -19.91 3.43 15.78
C THR A 234 -20.50 2.34 14.89
N PRO A 235 -21.23 1.36 15.46
CA PRO A 235 -21.96 0.36 14.67
C PRO A 235 -22.91 0.97 13.64
N GLU A 236 -23.55 2.11 13.96
CA GLU A 236 -24.44 2.84 13.06
C GLU A 236 -23.68 3.41 11.86
N GLN A 237 -22.52 4.04 12.07
CA GLN A 237 -21.69 4.56 10.97
C GLN A 237 -21.24 3.45 10.01
N ILE A 238 -20.83 2.29 10.55
CA ILE A 238 -20.50 1.12 9.73
C ILE A 238 -21.72 0.63 8.97
N LYS A 239 -22.88 0.53 9.63
CA LYS A 239 -24.12 0.09 8.98
C LYS A 239 -24.53 1.05 7.85
N ASP A 240 -24.42 2.35 8.07
CA ASP A 240 -24.75 3.37 7.09
C ASP A 240 -23.83 3.28 5.87
N LEU A 241 -22.52 3.13 6.07
CA LEU A 241 -21.55 2.92 4.98
C LEU A 241 -21.90 1.69 4.14
N TYR A 242 -22.15 0.53 4.77
CA TYR A 242 -22.41 -0.72 4.06
C TYR A 242 -23.84 -0.83 3.50
N SER A 243 -24.76 0.03 3.96
CA SER A 243 -26.12 0.16 3.43
C SER A 243 -26.22 1.20 2.32
N TYR A 244 -25.20 2.06 2.14
CA TYR A 244 -25.18 3.05 1.07
C TYR A 244 -25.31 2.38 -0.31
N PRO A 245 -26.22 2.83 -1.20
CA PRO A 245 -26.54 2.12 -2.44
C PRO A 245 -25.37 1.86 -3.38
N LYS A 246 -24.32 2.71 -3.35
CA LYS A 246 -23.11 2.54 -4.19
C LYS A 246 -22.03 1.68 -3.51
N THR A 247 -22.21 1.27 -2.25
CA THR A 247 -21.25 0.40 -1.57
C THR A 247 -21.51 -1.06 -1.96
N LEU A 248 -20.49 -1.68 -2.55
CA LEU A 248 -20.51 -3.10 -2.89
C LEU A 248 -19.85 -3.91 -1.78
N SER A 249 -20.62 -4.81 -1.17
CA SER A 249 -20.11 -5.83 -0.26
C SER A 249 -19.78 -7.12 -1.03
N HIS A 250 -18.96 -7.98 -0.43
CA HIS A 250 -18.59 -9.27 -1.03
C HIS A 250 -19.81 -10.08 -1.55
N SER A 251 -20.92 -10.11 -0.81
CA SER A 251 -22.16 -10.77 -1.21
C SER A 251 -22.85 -10.20 -2.46
N LYS A 252 -22.42 -9.03 -2.94
CA LYS A 252 -22.99 -8.31 -4.09
C LYS A 252 -22.06 -8.25 -5.30
N ILE A 253 -20.84 -8.79 -5.19
CA ILE A 253 -19.88 -8.78 -6.29
C ILE A 253 -19.96 -10.12 -7.03
N GLU A 254 -20.46 -10.08 -8.27
CA GLU A 254 -20.28 -11.16 -9.23
C GLU A 254 -19.08 -10.84 -10.11
N ILE A 255 -17.94 -11.46 -9.83
CA ILE A 255 -16.79 -11.41 -10.73
C ILE A 255 -17.10 -12.37 -11.89
N LYS A 256 -17.47 -11.81 -13.05
CA LYS A 256 -17.68 -12.57 -14.29
C LYS A 256 -16.37 -12.97 -14.94
#